data_AF-A0AAF5CVU3-F1
#
_entry.id   AF-A0AAF5CVU3-F1
#
_cell.length_a   1.000
_cell.length_b   1.000
_cell.length_c   1.000
_cell.angle_alpha   90.00
_cell.angle_beta   90.00
_cell.angle_gamma   90.00
#
_symmetry.space_group_name_H-M   'P 1'
#
loop_
_entity.id
_entity.type
_entity.pdbx_description
1 polymer ?
#
loop_
_entity_poly.entity_id
_entity_poly.type
_entity_poly.pdbx_seq_one_letter_code
_entity_poly.pdbx_strand_id
1 'polypeptide(L)'
;MDKFIEHLETFENDNSEEDYYEYLKQLKDSSDISDEQRIQINWRFLHLLDILANSLSSKDKQRKKYIFEGAKMIDEAIELAPDDINTIKWSAAILGLSIDYYDIKNKCQNGYKFKQLLDKALSLDSNDHNLMHMRGRYHYGVAGLSWLEKKSARFIFGTPLDSTYEDALKDFLEAHNSKDGPNWMENMSYIGKCLWNLNRKKEAIEYFKKIQNLQIYDNYDQEIVDEIAGAPLTNNSKVVAITGQTTPSIADSTINLNTIDSLQTRATFMSNNGSFLGASFNKGINVTSRRFAHTDVKFPNFDGYRQDSTLDPTKPARETEDARRTVPHAVFYGVGGVISLMAGKEVVQKVVAYKGMAADQRALASIEIKLDEIPEGSTKTFEWRGKPVFVKHRTAKEIKNEKAVTVGDLRHPEHDDERVQKDEWSIVIGVCTHLGCVPIANSGDFGGYYCPCHGSHYDGSGRIRKGPAPLNLPVPPYVFKNNVVVVGSD
;
A
#
# COMPACT_ATOMS: atom_id res chain seq x y z
N MET A 1 35.68 22.99 -8.19
CA MET A 1 35.07 21.78 -7.63
C MET A 1 35.64 21.47 -6.24
N ASP A 2 36.95 21.30 -6.09
CA ASP A 2 37.60 20.91 -4.82
C ASP A 2 37.22 21.77 -3.61
N LYS A 3 37.26 23.11 -3.73
CA LYS A 3 36.83 24.02 -2.66
C LYS A 3 35.37 23.83 -2.22
N PHE A 4 34.51 23.42 -3.15
CA PHE A 4 33.10 23.16 -2.84
C PHE A 4 32.95 21.82 -2.09
N ILE A 5 33.68 20.79 -2.52
CA ILE A 5 33.73 19.50 -1.82
C ILE A 5 34.27 19.68 -0.41
N GLU A 6 35.41 20.37 -0.26
CA GLU A 6 36.03 20.69 1.04
C GLU A 6 35.06 21.46 1.95
N HIS A 7 34.29 22.41 1.38
CA HIS A 7 33.27 23.13 2.14
C HIS A 7 32.15 22.20 2.62
N LEU A 8 31.64 21.31 1.75
CA LEU A 8 30.62 20.35 2.14
C LEU A 8 31.11 19.39 3.23
N GLU A 9 32.34 18.91 3.12
CA GLU A 9 32.96 18.01 4.11
C GLU A 9 33.22 18.72 5.44
N THR A 10 33.66 19.97 5.40
CA THR A 10 33.84 20.78 6.62
C THR A 10 32.49 21.01 7.30
N PHE A 11 31.46 21.37 6.52
CA PHE A 11 30.12 21.59 7.07
C PHE A 11 29.53 20.33 7.69
N GLU A 12 29.67 19.18 7.02
CA GLU A 12 29.25 17.86 7.53
C GLU A 12 29.93 17.51 8.87
N ASN A 13 31.22 17.80 9.02
CA ASN A 13 31.96 17.50 10.25
C ASN A 13 31.69 18.49 11.40
N ASP A 14 31.41 19.76 11.08
CA ASP A 14 31.30 20.83 12.08
C ASP A 14 29.87 21.05 12.61
N ASN A 15 28.84 20.47 11.97
CA ASN A 15 27.43 20.73 12.30
C ASN A 15 26.67 19.44 12.62
N SER A 16 25.47 19.59 13.20
CA SER A 16 24.57 18.46 13.44
C SER A 16 24.03 17.87 12.13
N GLU A 17 23.59 16.61 12.15
CA GLU A 17 22.97 15.96 10.98
C GLU A 17 21.71 16.71 10.51
N GLU A 18 20.94 17.31 11.44
CA GLU A 18 19.78 18.13 11.13
C GLU A 18 20.15 19.44 10.42
N ASP A 19 21.21 20.12 10.89
CA ASP A 19 21.70 21.35 10.25
C ASP A 19 22.24 21.06 8.84
N TYR A 20 22.94 19.93 8.68
CA TYR A 20 23.42 19.49 7.38
C TYR A 20 22.28 19.10 6.44
N TYR A 21 21.21 18.50 6.95
CA TYR A 21 20.01 18.18 6.20
C TYR A 21 19.35 19.44 5.64
N GLU A 22 19.14 20.46 6.48
CA GLU A 22 18.53 21.72 6.02
C GLU A 22 19.45 22.46 5.02
N TYR A 23 20.76 22.40 5.23
CA TYR A 23 21.72 23.02 4.32
C TYR A 23 21.74 22.35 2.92
N LEU A 24 21.87 21.02 2.86
CA LEU A 24 21.85 20.30 1.58
C LEU A 24 20.50 20.45 0.86
N LYS A 25 19.40 20.50 1.60
CA LYS A 25 18.07 20.73 1.05
C LYS A 25 17.96 22.09 0.35
N GLN A 26 18.48 23.15 0.98
CA GLN A 26 18.53 24.48 0.37
C GLN A 26 19.38 24.49 -0.90
N LEU A 27 20.54 23.83 -0.88
CA LEU A 27 21.42 23.75 -2.06
C LEU A 27 20.77 22.98 -3.21
N LYS A 28 20.08 21.87 -2.92
CA LYS A 28 19.41 21.04 -3.91
C LYS A 28 18.36 21.82 -4.71
N ASP A 29 17.61 22.69 -4.02
CA ASP A 29 16.53 23.49 -4.61
C ASP A 29 17.03 24.78 -5.30
N SER A 30 18.34 25.05 -5.25
CA SER A 30 18.96 26.18 -5.96
C SER A 30 19.03 25.93 -7.47
N SER A 31 18.71 26.98 -8.25
CA SER A 31 18.87 27.00 -9.72
C SER A 31 20.31 27.24 -10.16
N ASP A 32 21.16 27.76 -9.28
CA ASP A 32 22.46 28.36 -9.65
C ASP A 32 23.65 27.41 -9.42
N ILE A 33 23.39 26.09 -9.39
CA ILE A 33 24.41 25.05 -9.20
C ILE A 33 24.71 24.33 -10.52
N SER A 34 25.99 24.04 -10.77
CA SER A 34 26.40 23.24 -11.93
C SER A 34 25.99 21.77 -11.79
N ASP A 35 25.93 21.03 -12.89
CA ASP A 35 25.64 19.59 -12.87
C ASP A 35 26.63 18.82 -11.97
N GLU A 36 27.92 19.14 -12.02
CA GLU A 36 28.95 18.54 -11.16
C GLU A 36 28.68 18.77 -9.67
N GLN A 37 28.25 19.99 -9.30
CA GLN A 37 27.86 20.31 -7.92
C GLN A 37 26.57 19.57 -7.53
N ARG A 38 25.62 19.49 -8.45
CA ARG A 38 24.35 18.78 -8.22
C ARG A 38 24.56 17.29 -8.00
N ILE A 39 25.51 16.66 -8.71
CA ILE A 39 25.91 15.26 -8.45
C ILE A 39 26.44 15.12 -7.02
N GLN A 40 27.36 16.00 -6.60
CA GLN A 40 27.90 15.98 -5.23
C GLN A 40 26.83 16.18 -4.15
N ILE A 41 25.87 17.08 -4.38
CA ILE A 41 24.75 17.32 -3.46
C ILE A 41 23.85 16.08 -3.41
N ASN A 42 23.49 15.51 -4.56
CA ASN A 42 22.53 14.42 -4.65
C ASN A 42 22.99 13.18 -3.87
N TRP A 43 24.22 12.69 -4.10
CA TRP A 43 24.67 11.48 -3.41
C TRP A 43 24.88 11.71 -1.91
N ARG A 44 25.37 12.90 -1.51
CA ARG A 44 25.53 13.26 -0.08
C ARG A 44 24.18 13.38 0.61
N PHE A 45 23.18 13.93 -0.07
CA PHE A 45 21.84 14.02 0.48
C PHE A 45 21.18 12.66 0.59
N LEU A 46 21.32 11.78 -0.41
CA LEU A 46 20.87 10.38 -0.31
C LEU A 46 21.56 9.63 0.84
N HIS A 47 22.87 9.82 1.02
CA HIS A 47 23.64 9.25 2.13
C HIS A 47 23.13 9.74 3.49
N LEU A 48 22.97 11.06 3.64
CA LEU A 48 22.47 11.66 4.88
C LEU A 48 21.05 11.18 5.20
N LEU A 49 20.18 11.07 4.20
CA LEU A 49 18.84 10.53 4.38
C LEU A 49 18.85 9.05 4.82
N ASP A 50 19.83 8.27 4.37
CA ASP A 50 20.02 6.88 4.79
C ASP A 50 20.45 6.81 6.26
N ILE A 51 21.44 7.64 6.67
CA ILE A 51 21.88 7.76 8.07
C ILE A 51 20.70 8.16 8.96
N LEU A 52 20.01 9.25 8.63
CA LEU A 52 18.87 9.77 9.39
C LEU A 52 17.70 8.78 9.45
N ALA A 53 17.49 7.97 8.42
CA ALA A 53 16.45 6.94 8.42
C ALA A 53 16.83 5.73 9.28
N ASN A 54 18.11 5.36 9.31
CA ASN A 54 18.61 4.22 10.09
C ASN A 54 18.83 4.56 11.57
N SER A 55 18.98 5.83 11.96
CA SER A 55 19.04 6.24 13.38
C SER A 55 17.67 6.27 14.08
N LEU A 56 16.58 6.20 13.30
CA LEU A 56 15.20 6.25 13.77
C LEU A 56 14.57 4.85 13.82
N SER A 57 13.69 4.62 14.80
CA SER A 57 12.92 3.37 14.89
C SER A 57 12.05 3.16 13.65
N SER A 58 11.80 1.89 13.30
CA SER A 58 10.92 1.49 12.19
C SER A 58 9.49 2.07 12.31
N LYS A 59 9.06 2.37 13.54
CA LYS A 59 7.74 2.93 13.88
C LYS A 59 7.68 4.45 13.81
N ASP A 60 8.81 5.14 13.69
CA ASP A 60 8.85 6.59 13.62
C ASP A 60 8.31 7.08 12.27
N LYS A 61 7.45 8.12 12.33
CA LYS A 61 6.90 8.75 11.12
C LYS A 61 7.96 9.53 10.34
N GLN A 62 8.95 10.10 11.03
CA GLN A 62 10.02 10.87 10.42
C GLN A 62 10.94 9.98 9.57
N ARG A 63 11.20 8.74 10.03
CA ARG A 63 11.93 7.73 9.25
C ARG A 63 11.33 7.55 7.86
N LYS A 64 10.01 7.36 7.80
CA LYS A 64 9.27 7.25 6.54
C LYS A 64 9.44 8.51 5.69
N LYS A 65 9.39 9.71 6.29
CA LYS A 65 9.56 10.97 5.56
C LYS A 65 10.92 11.04 4.85
N TYR A 66 12.01 10.73 5.54
CA TYR A 66 13.36 10.75 4.95
C TYR A 66 13.51 9.75 3.79
N ILE A 67 13.05 8.51 4.00
CA ILE A 67 13.10 7.46 2.97
C ILE A 67 12.33 7.89 1.70
N PHE A 68 11.12 8.44 1.85
CA PHE A 68 10.33 8.88 0.70
C PHE A 68 10.85 10.17 0.05
N GLU A 69 11.55 11.03 0.79
CA GLU A 69 12.23 12.20 0.24
C GLU A 69 13.39 11.77 -0.67
N GLY A 70 14.22 10.83 -0.21
CA GLY A 70 15.28 10.25 -1.02
C GLY A 70 14.74 9.45 -2.21
N ALA A 71 13.69 8.64 -2.01
CA ALA A 71 13.12 7.83 -3.09
C ALA A 71 12.62 8.66 -4.28
N LYS A 72 12.17 9.89 -4.05
CA LYS A 72 11.69 10.80 -5.11
C LYS A 72 12.80 11.32 -6.02
N MET A 73 14.03 11.45 -5.53
CA MET A 73 15.13 11.99 -6.32
C MET A 73 15.99 10.94 -7.01
N ILE A 74 15.79 9.65 -6.73
CA ILE A 74 16.63 8.58 -7.28
C ILE A 74 16.67 8.61 -8.81
N ASP A 75 15.52 8.78 -9.47
CA ASP A 75 15.47 8.79 -10.94
C ASP A 75 16.27 9.96 -11.52
N GLU A 76 16.07 11.17 -10.98
CA GLU A 76 16.80 12.37 -11.40
C GLU A 76 18.31 12.26 -11.11
N ALA A 77 18.69 11.70 -9.96
CA ALA A 77 20.09 11.52 -9.57
C ALA A 77 20.81 10.50 -10.47
N ILE A 78 20.16 9.38 -10.79
CA ILE A 78 20.72 8.34 -11.67
C ILE A 78 20.75 8.80 -13.13
N GLU A 79 19.78 9.59 -13.59
CA GLU A 79 19.82 10.19 -14.93
C GLU A 79 20.98 11.17 -15.08
N LEU A 80 21.25 11.97 -14.05
CA LEU A 80 22.34 12.94 -14.06
C LEU A 80 23.74 12.29 -13.97
N ALA A 81 23.89 11.26 -13.13
CA ALA A 81 25.16 10.57 -12.92
C ALA A 81 24.99 9.05 -12.93
N PRO A 82 24.79 8.43 -14.10
CA PRO A 82 24.49 7.01 -14.18
C PRO A 82 25.65 6.13 -13.73
N ASP A 83 26.90 6.60 -13.81
CA ASP A 83 28.12 5.81 -13.53
C ASP A 83 28.87 6.27 -12.26
N ASP A 84 28.31 7.20 -11.49
CA ASP A 84 28.89 7.62 -10.21
C ASP A 84 28.58 6.60 -9.10
N ILE A 85 29.62 5.98 -8.54
CA ILE A 85 29.49 4.90 -7.54
C ILE A 85 28.68 5.35 -6.31
N ASN A 86 28.92 6.56 -5.79
CA ASN A 86 28.24 7.05 -4.61
C ASN A 86 26.75 7.28 -4.89
N THR A 87 26.43 7.89 -6.03
CA THR A 87 25.05 8.10 -6.47
C THR A 87 24.30 6.78 -6.59
N ILE A 88 24.90 5.78 -7.24
CA ILE A 88 24.27 4.45 -7.41
C ILE A 88 24.12 3.73 -6.07
N LYS A 89 25.18 3.72 -5.23
CA LYS A 89 25.20 3.05 -3.92
C LYS A 89 24.12 3.61 -3.00
N TRP A 90 24.06 4.93 -2.82
CA TRP A 90 23.10 5.55 -1.90
C TRP A 90 21.68 5.57 -2.46
N SER A 91 21.52 5.60 -3.80
CA SER A 91 20.22 5.33 -4.43
C SER A 91 19.73 3.92 -4.15
N ALA A 92 20.60 2.91 -4.23
CA ALA A 92 20.26 1.54 -3.89
C ALA A 92 19.86 1.41 -2.41
N ALA A 93 20.62 2.01 -1.50
CA ALA A 93 20.33 1.99 -0.06
C ALA A 93 18.92 2.55 0.25
N ILE A 94 18.62 3.77 -0.20
CA ILE A 94 17.31 4.41 0.01
C ILE A 94 16.19 3.62 -0.67
N LEU A 95 16.39 3.14 -1.90
CA LEU A 95 15.38 2.32 -2.59
C LEU A 95 15.10 1.05 -1.79
N GLY A 96 16.14 0.39 -1.28
CA GLY A 96 16.06 -0.78 -0.41
C GLY A 96 15.20 -0.53 0.83
N LEU A 97 15.42 0.60 1.52
CA LEU A 97 14.62 0.99 2.69
C LEU A 97 13.16 1.30 2.33
N SER A 98 12.90 1.85 1.14
CA SER A 98 11.55 2.23 0.69
C SER A 98 10.65 1.03 0.37
N ILE A 99 11.23 -0.11 -0.01
CA ILE A 99 10.53 -1.32 -0.45
C ILE A 99 9.52 -1.83 0.59
N ASP A 100 9.81 -1.69 1.89
CA ASP A 100 8.93 -2.17 2.96
C ASP A 100 7.67 -1.31 3.19
N TYR A 101 7.60 -0.13 2.56
CA TYR A 101 6.44 0.75 2.63
C TYR A 101 5.50 0.65 1.42
N TYR A 102 5.86 -0.14 0.41
CA TYR A 102 5.07 -0.32 -0.81
C TYR A 102 4.14 -1.54 -0.72
N ASP A 103 3.03 -1.48 -1.46
CA ASP A 103 2.17 -2.63 -1.69
C ASP A 103 2.89 -3.68 -2.56
N ILE A 104 2.39 -4.91 -2.59
CA ILE A 104 3.07 -6.06 -3.24
C ILE A 104 3.48 -5.74 -4.69
N LYS A 105 2.62 -5.06 -5.45
CA LYS A 105 2.92 -4.69 -6.84
C LYS A 105 4.13 -3.76 -6.95
N ASN A 106 4.11 -2.64 -6.22
CA ASN A 106 5.21 -1.67 -6.27
C ASN A 106 6.46 -2.23 -5.57
N LYS A 107 6.30 -3.09 -4.56
CA LYS A 107 7.39 -3.82 -3.89
C LYS A 107 8.20 -4.66 -4.89
N CYS A 108 7.53 -5.40 -5.78
CA CYS A 108 8.23 -6.19 -6.79
C CYS A 108 8.92 -5.33 -7.86
N GLN A 109 8.26 -4.27 -8.34
CA GLN A 109 8.85 -3.37 -9.34
C GLN A 109 10.10 -2.65 -8.79
N ASN A 110 9.99 -2.10 -7.58
CA ASN A 110 11.10 -1.45 -6.91
C ASN A 110 12.19 -2.44 -6.49
N GLY A 111 11.85 -3.68 -6.17
CA GLY A 111 12.81 -4.76 -5.94
C GLY A 111 13.69 -5.06 -7.17
N TYR A 112 13.12 -4.99 -8.38
CA TYR A 112 13.88 -5.16 -9.61
C TYR A 112 14.81 -3.97 -9.88
N LYS A 113 14.30 -2.73 -9.74
CA LYS A 113 15.11 -1.51 -9.86
C LYS A 113 16.25 -1.50 -8.84
N PHE A 114 15.98 -1.90 -7.59
CA PHE A 114 16.98 -2.06 -6.54
C PHE A 114 18.05 -3.08 -6.94
N LYS A 115 17.65 -4.24 -7.47
CA LYS A 115 18.61 -5.23 -7.95
C LYS A 115 19.50 -4.68 -9.07
N GLN A 116 18.94 -3.96 -10.04
CA GLN A 116 19.72 -3.33 -11.12
C GLN A 116 20.76 -2.34 -10.58
N LEU A 117 20.36 -1.48 -9.64
CA LEU A 117 21.28 -0.53 -9.00
C LEU A 117 22.35 -1.26 -8.18
N LEU A 118 21.97 -2.29 -7.44
CA LEU A 118 22.88 -3.08 -6.61
C LEU A 118 23.90 -3.85 -7.46
N ASP A 119 23.46 -4.52 -8.53
CA ASP A 119 24.34 -5.23 -9.46
C ASP A 119 25.31 -4.24 -10.14
N LYS A 120 24.82 -3.04 -10.48
CA LYS A 120 25.67 -1.97 -11.04
C LYS A 120 26.69 -1.46 -10.03
N ALA A 121 26.28 -1.19 -8.80
CA ALA A 121 27.18 -0.73 -7.73
C ALA A 121 28.27 -1.78 -7.43
N LEU A 122 27.89 -3.06 -7.33
CA LEU A 122 28.83 -4.17 -7.10
C LEU A 122 29.80 -4.39 -8.27
N SER A 123 29.41 -4.02 -9.50
CA SER A 123 30.30 -4.07 -10.66
C SER A 123 31.37 -2.97 -10.64
N LEU A 124 31.11 -1.87 -9.93
CA LEU A 124 32.00 -0.73 -9.77
C LEU A 124 32.88 -0.87 -8.52
N ASP A 125 32.30 -1.33 -7.40
CA ASP A 125 33.04 -1.66 -6.18
C ASP A 125 32.54 -3.00 -5.60
N SER A 126 33.31 -4.06 -5.84
CA SER A 126 32.96 -5.41 -5.38
C SER A 126 33.32 -5.67 -3.92
N ASN A 127 34.13 -4.81 -3.30
CA ASN A 127 34.70 -5.03 -1.96
C ASN A 127 34.03 -4.18 -0.88
N ASP A 128 33.04 -3.38 -1.24
CA ASP A 128 32.26 -2.56 -0.32
C ASP A 128 31.35 -3.43 0.57
N HIS A 129 31.57 -3.38 1.89
CA HIS A 129 30.82 -4.18 2.85
C HIS A 129 29.35 -3.76 2.97
N ASN A 130 29.00 -2.50 2.68
CA ASN A 130 27.61 -2.06 2.65
C ASN A 130 26.88 -2.66 1.45
N LEU A 131 27.55 -2.75 0.28
CA LEU A 131 26.98 -3.40 -0.90
C LEU A 131 26.79 -4.91 -0.68
N MET A 132 27.75 -5.57 -0.01
CA MET A 132 27.59 -6.97 0.41
C MET A 132 26.40 -7.13 1.36
N HIS A 133 26.25 -6.26 2.36
CA HIS A 133 25.10 -6.28 3.26
C HIS A 133 23.77 -6.07 2.51
N MET A 134 23.71 -5.11 1.60
CA MET A 134 22.53 -4.87 0.76
C MET A 134 22.17 -6.09 -0.10
N ARG A 135 23.18 -6.79 -0.66
CA ARG A 135 22.97 -8.06 -1.38
C ARG A 135 22.48 -9.16 -0.44
N GLY A 136 23.05 -9.28 0.76
CA GLY A 136 22.56 -10.20 1.78
C GLY A 136 21.08 -9.95 2.12
N ARG A 137 20.67 -8.68 2.30
CA ARG A 137 19.27 -8.30 2.55
C ARG A 137 18.36 -8.65 1.39
N TYR A 138 18.81 -8.44 0.15
CA TYR A 138 18.09 -8.88 -1.05
C TYR A 138 17.83 -10.38 -1.03
N HIS A 139 18.89 -11.18 -0.87
CA HIS A 139 18.81 -12.63 -0.87
C HIS A 139 17.93 -13.13 0.29
N TYR A 140 18.04 -12.52 1.47
CA TYR A 140 17.20 -12.84 2.62
C TYR A 140 15.72 -12.57 2.36
N GLY A 141 15.40 -11.39 1.80
CA GLY A 141 14.04 -11.00 1.45
C GLY A 141 13.43 -11.95 0.41
N VAL A 142 14.18 -12.27 -0.65
CA VAL A 142 13.75 -13.21 -1.70
C VAL A 142 13.58 -14.63 -1.14
N ALA A 143 14.48 -15.09 -0.26
CA ALA A 143 14.37 -16.40 0.36
C ALA A 143 13.07 -16.56 1.15
N GLY A 144 12.64 -15.51 1.85
CA GLY A 144 11.42 -15.47 2.66
C GLY A 144 10.09 -15.34 1.88
N LEU A 145 10.12 -15.03 0.57
CA LEU A 145 8.90 -14.94 -0.23
C LEU A 145 8.20 -16.29 -0.35
N SER A 146 6.87 -16.29 -0.23
CA SER A 146 6.05 -17.48 -0.45
C SER A 146 6.13 -17.97 -1.90
N TRP A 147 5.81 -19.24 -2.13
CA TRP A 147 5.79 -19.82 -3.48
C TRP A 147 4.88 -19.05 -4.45
N LEU A 148 3.75 -18.53 -3.96
CA LEU A 148 2.82 -17.72 -4.76
C LEU A 148 3.41 -16.35 -5.13
N GLU A 149 4.13 -15.70 -4.21
CA GLU A 149 4.80 -14.41 -4.47
C GLU A 149 5.95 -14.59 -5.47
N LYS A 150 6.78 -15.63 -5.31
CA LYS A 150 7.86 -15.95 -6.27
C LYS A 150 7.30 -16.23 -7.67
N LYS A 151 6.20 -16.98 -7.76
CA LYS A 151 5.54 -17.28 -9.05
C LYS A 151 4.95 -16.02 -9.70
N SER A 152 4.36 -15.13 -8.91
CA SER A 152 3.78 -13.87 -9.39
C SER A 152 4.86 -12.93 -9.91
N ALA A 153 5.99 -12.81 -9.20
CA ALA A 153 7.13 -12.02 -9.65
C ALA A 153 7.69 -12.57 -10.97
N ARG A 154 7.85 -13.90 -11.09
CA ARG A 154 8.31 -14.53 -12.34
C ARG A 154 7.34 -14.27 -13.51
N PHE A 155 6.03 -14.27 -13.26
CA PHE A 155 5.04 -14.00 -14.30
C PHE A 155 5.08 -12.54 -14.80
N ILE A 156 5.23 -11.58 -13.88
CA ILE A 156 5.20 -10.15 -14.23
C ILE A 156 6.54 -9.69 -14.85
N PHE A 157 7.67 -10.20 -14.34
CA PHE A 157 9.00 -9.67 -14.66
C PHE A 157 9.90 -10.64 -15.45
N GLY A 158 9.41 -11.84 -15.79
CA GLY A 158 10.11 -12.81 -16.64
C GLY A 158 11.33 -13.50 -16.04
N THR A 159 11.82 -13.05 -14.88
CA THR A 159 13.01 -13.60 -14.20
C THR A 159 12.61 -14.31 -12.91
N PRO A 160 12.98 -15.58 -12.70
CA PRO A 160 12.80 -16.23 -11.40
C PRO A 160 13.70 -15.55 -10.36
N LEU A 161 13.09 -15.12 -9.26
CA LEU A 161 13.80 -14.66 -8.07
C LEU A 161 14.12 -15.90 -7.22
N ASP A 162 15.27 -16.53 -7.48
CA ASP A 162 15.77 -17.64 -6.68
C ASP A 162 16.95 -17.16 -5.83
N SER A 163 16.74 -17.14 -4.52
CA SER A 163 17.76 -16.89 -3.51
C SER A 163 17.43 -17.73 -2.28
N THR A 164 18.49 -18.21 -1.63
CA THR A 164 18.41 -19.04 -0.42
C THR A 164 18.90 -18.27 0.80
N TYR A 165 18.57 -18.77 1.99
CA TYR A 165 19.13 -18.21 3.22
C TYR A 165 20.65 -18.46 3.31
N GLU A 166 21.18 -19.48 2.64
CA GLU A 166 22.61 -19.71 2.49
C GLU A 166 23.30 -18.62 1.68
N ASP A 167 22.69 -18.18 0.56
CA ASP A 167 23.25 -17.09 -0.25
C ASP A 167 23.31 -15.79 0.56
N ALA A 168 22.23 -15.48 1.27
CA ALA A 168 22.17 -14.32 2.16
C ALA A 168 23.21 -14.40 3.28
N LEU A 169 23.35 -15.58 3.91
CA LEU A 169 24.31 -15.80 4.97
C LEU A 169 25.75 -15.58 4.49
N LYS A 170 26.08 -16.02 3.27
CA LYS A 170 27.40 -15.82 2.67
C LYS A 170 27.74 -14.34 2.57
N ASP A 171 26.81 -13.54 2.03
CA ASP A 171 27.00 -12.10 1.87
C ASP A 171 27.16 -11.37 3.20
N PHE A 172 26.34 -11.71 4.19
CA PHE A 172 26.45 -11.09 5.53
C PHE A 172 27.74 -11.46 6.26
N LEU A 173 28.22 -12.70 6.10
CA LEU A 173 29.52 -13.12 6.66
C LEU A 173 30.68 -12.40 5.98
N GLU A 174 30.59 -12.17 4.66
CA GLU A 174 31.59 -11.41 3.92
C GLU A 174 31.64 -9.95 4.41
N ALA A 175 30.47 -9.31 4.56
CA ALA A 175 30.35 -7.98 5.16
C ALA A 175 30.88 -7.95 6.60
N HIS A 176 30.63 -8.99 7.40
CA HIS A 176 31.08 -9.08 8.79
C HIS A 176 32.60 -9.20 8.93
N ASN A 177 33.28 -9.80 7.95
CA ASN A 177 34.73 -9.97 7.96
C ASN A 177 35.49 -8.70 7.49
N SER A 178 34.77 -7.66 7.07
CA SER A 178 35.36 -6.35 6.77
C SER A 178 35.88 -5.65 8.04
N LYS A 179 36.63 -4.55 7.88
CA LYS A 179 37.23 -3.82 9.02
C LYS A 179 36.20 -3.34 10.05
N ASP A 180 35.04 -2.87 9.57
CA ASP A 180 34.00 -2.26 10.38
C ASP A 180 32.81 -3.22 10.67
N GLY A 181 32.76 -4.35 9.96
CA GLY A 181 31.71 -5.36 10.04
C GLY A 181 31.52 -6.08 11.40
N PRO A 182 32.54 -6.30 12.25
CA PRO A 182 32.39 -7.04 13.50
C PRO A 182 31.48 -6.39 14.54
N ASN A 183 31.33 -5.06 14.49
CA ASN A 183 30.52 -4.29 15.44
C ASN A 183 29.18 -3.83 14.84
N TRP A 184 28.90 -4.16 13.57
CA TRP A 184 27.66 -3.76 12.92
C TRP A 184 26.48 -4.62 13.38
N MET A 185 25.66 -4.05 14.26
CA MET A 185 24.56 -4.74 14.93
C MET A 185 23.52 -5.29 13.94
N GLU A 186 23.08 -4.48 12.98
CA GLU A 186 22.11 -4.89 11.97
C GLU A 186 22.63 -6.08 11.16
N ASN A 187 23.87 -6.03 10.66
CA ASN A 187 24.46 -7.13 9.90
C ASN A 187 24.53 -8.43 10.71
N MET A 188 24.97 -8.37 11.97
CA MET A 188 24.97 -9.54 12.85
C MET A 188 23.56 -10.07 13.14
N SER A 189 22.57 -9.18 13.24
CA SER A 189 21.17 -9.59 13.44
C SER A 189 20.70 -10.46 12.27
N TYR A 190 21.04 -10.07 11.04
CA TYR A 190 20.71 -10.82 9.84
C TYR A 190 21.47 -12.14 9.74
N ILE A 191 22.75 -12.19 10.15
CA ILE A 191 23.49 -13.46 10.26
C ILE A 191 22.75 -14.43 11.18
N GLY A 192 22.35 -13.96 12.37
CA GLY A 192 21.58 -14.74 13.32
C GLY A 192 20.24 -15.22 12.75
N LYS A 193 19.50 -14.33 12.06
CA LYS A 193 18.23 -14.65 11.40
C LYS A 193 18.40 -15.69 10.28
N CYS A 194 19.43 -15.57 9.43
CA CYS A 194 19.76 -16.57 8.42
C CYS A 194 20.04 -17.94 9.05
N LEU A 195 20.96 -18.00 10.03
CA LEU A 195 21.30 -19.24 10.73
C LEU A 195 20.08 -19.88 11.40
N TRP A 196 19.18 -19.06 11.95
CA TRP A 196 17.93 -19.53 12.54
C TRP A 196 17.02 -20.21 11.51
N ASN A 197 16.81 -19.57 10.35
CA ASN A 197 16.01 -20.13 9.25
C ASN A 197 16.64 -21.39 8.64
N LEU A 198 17.97 -21.51 8.69
CA LEU A 198 18.73 -22.70 8.30
C LEU A 198 18.75 -23.82 9.37
N ASN A 199 17.98 -23.67 10.45
CA ASN A 199 17.93 -24.61 11.58
C ASN A 199 19.28 -24.79 12.30
N ARG A 200 20.23 -23.86 12.13
CA ARG A 200 21.53 -23.78 12.83
C ARG A 200 21.41 -22.94 14.11
N LYS A 201 20.45 -23.29 14.96
CA LYS A 201 20.01 -22.46 16.10
C LYS A 201 21.11 -22.16 17.12
N LYS A 202 22.03 -23.10 17.35
CA LYS A 202 23.15 -22.89 18.29
C LYS A 202 24.04 -21.72 17.86
N GLU A 203 24.40 -21.69 16.57
CA GLU A 203 25.22 -20.62 15.99
C GLU A 203 24.46 -19.30 15.95
N ALA A 204 23.16 -19.33 15.63
CA ALA A 204 22.32 -18.14 15.69
C ALA A 204 22.32 -17.49 17.08
N ILE A 205 22.19 -18.30 18.14
CA ILE A 205 22.23 -17.82 19.54
C ILE A 205 23.59 -17.19 19.88
N GLU A 206 24.70 -17.68 19.33
CA GLU A 206 26.02 -17.06 19.55
C GLU A 206 26.09 -15.65 18.98
N TYR A 207 25.57 -15.42 17.77
CA TYR A 207 25.50 -14.08 17.19
C TYR A 207 24.57 -13.15 17.97
N PHE A 208 23.40 -13.65 18.40
CA PHE A 208 22.47 -12.88 19.22
C PHE A 208 23.06 -12.47 20.58
N LYS A 209 23.86 -13.35 21.21
CA LYS A 209 24.60 -13.00 22.43
C LYS A 209 25.69 -11.97 22.20
N LYS A 210 26.38 -12.00 21.05
CA LYS A 210 27.36 -10.96 20.70
C LYS A 210 26.68 -9.59 20.64
N ILE A 211 25.53 -9.51 19.97
CA ILE A 211 24.73 -8.28 19.84
C ILE A 211 24.35 -7.68 21.20
N GLN A 212 23.92 -8.51 22.16
CA GLN A 212 23.56 -8.04 23.51
C GLN A 212 24.71 -7.37 24.28
N ASN A 213 25.96 -7.60 23.89
CA ASN A 213 27.13 -7.02 24.54
C ASN A 213 27.69 -5.80 23.78
N LEU A 214 27.06 -5.40 22.68
CA LEU A 214 27.48 -4.21 21.93
C LEU A 214 26.87 -2.94 22.54
N GLN A 215 27.55 -1.83 22.31
CA GLN A 215 27.04 -0.52 22.66
C GLN A 215 25.86 -0.16 21.75
N ILE A 216 24.76 0.31 22.35
CA ILE A 216 23.58 0.83 21.65
C ILE A 216 23.83 2.31 21.37
N TYR A 217 23.77 2.72 20.10
CA TYR A 217 24.01 4.12 19.71
C TYR A 217 22.71 4.88 19.44
N ASP A 218 21.70 4.22 18.87
CA ASP A 218 20.46 4.86 18.44
C ASP A 218 19.20 4.03 18.77
N ASN A 219 18.05 4.54 18.34
CA ASN A 219 16.76 3.89 18.59
C ASN A 219 16.57 2.61 17.77
N TYR A 220 17.25 2.49 16.63
CA TYR A 220 17.14 1.33 15.76
C TYR A 220 17.98 0.16 16.29
N ASP A 221 19.18 0.43 16.81
CA ASP A 221 19.98 -0.53 17.58
C ASP A 221 19.15 -1.10 18.75
N GLN A 222 18.46 -0.23 19.50
CA GLN A 222 17.60 -0.68 20.59
C GLN A 222 16.47 -1.60 20.09
N GLU A 223 15.87 -1.27 18.94
CA GLU A 223 14.84 -2.11 18.31
C GLU A 223 15.37 -3.49 17.90
N ILE A 224 16.61 -3.57 17.40
CA ILE A 224 17.28 -4.84 17.07
C ILE A 224 17.52 -5.68 18.34
N VAL A 225 18.00 -5.06 19.43
CA VAL A 225 18.20 -5.75 20.71
C VAL A 225 16.88 -6.29 21.25
N ASP A 226 15.80 -5.50 21.18
CA ASP A 226 14.47 -5.89 21.62
C ASP A 226 13.88 -7.05 20.77
N GLU A 227 14.06 -7.00 19.45
CA GLU A 227 13.64 -8.06 18.53
C GLU A 227 14.33 -9.40 18.86
N ILE A 228 15.64 -9.35 19.11
CA ILE A 228 16.45 -10.53 19.41
C ILE A 228 16.17 -11.06 20.82
N ALA A 229 15.87 -10.19 21.79
CA ALA A 229 15.47 -10.61 23.14
C ALA A 229 14.18 -11.44 23.15
N GLY A 230 13.30 -11.23 22.16
CA GLY A 230 12.11 -12.04 21.93
C GLY A 230 12.40 -13.44 21.35
N ALA A 231 13.58 -13.66 20.77
CA ALA A 231 14.00 -14.99 20.33
C ALA A 231 14.31 -15.88 21.56
N PRO A 232 14.08 -17.20 21.52
CA PRO A 232 14.43 -18.06 22.65
C PRO A 232 15.95 -18.17 22.78
N LEU A 233 16.56 -17.24 23.53
CA LEU A 233 18.01 -17.13 23.78
C LEU A 233 18.53 -18.14 24.81
N THR A 234 17.66 -18.97 25.37
CA THR A 234 18.04 -20.04 26.29
C THR A 234 17.99 -21.39 25.56
N ASN A 235 19.02 -22.22 25.77
CA ASN A 235 19.05 -23.63 25.34
C ASN A 235 17.92 -24.48 25.96
N ASN A 236 17.04 -23.87 26.76
CA ASN A 236 15.82 -24.47 27.24
C ASN A 236 14.67 -23.92 26.40
N SER A 237 14.33 -24.66 25.35
CA SER A 237 13.07 -24.54 24.64
C SER A 237 11.89 -24.70 25.60
N LYS A 238 11.54 -23.64 26.33
CA LYS A 238 10.14 -23.34 26.60
C LYS A 238 9.60 -22.70 25.33
N VAL A 239 9.19 -23.61 24.46
CA VAL A 239 8.37 -23.38 23.28
C VAL A 239 7.22 -22.44 23.66
N VAL A 240 7.36 -21.14 23.39
CA VAL A 240 6.21 -20.30 23.03
C VAL A 240 6.02 -20.48 21.53
N ALA A 241 5.71 -21.72 21.14
CA ALA A 241 4.96 -21.91 19.93
C ALA A 241 3.56 -21.39 20.25
N ILE A 242 2.97 -20.72 19.27
CA ILE A 242 1.56 -20.94 18.99
C ILE A 242 1.40 -22.46 18.89
N THR A 243 1.07 -23.06 20.02
CA THR A 243 0.90 -24.50 20.17
C THR A 243 -0.40 -24.82 19.47
N GLY A 244 -0.32 -25.02 18.16
CA GLY A 244 -0.97 -26.20 17.62
C GLY A 244 -0.43 -27.34 18.45
N GLN A 245 -1.20 -27.78 19.45
CA GLN A 245 -0.96 -29.08 20.08
C GLN A 245 -0.74 -30.02 18.90
N THR A 246 0.47 -30.56 18.78
CA THR A 246 0.68 -31.78 18.02
C THR A 246 -0.14 -32.80 18.78
N THR A 247 -1.41 -32.91 18.41
CA THR A 247 -2.26 -33.99 18.84
C THR A 247 -1.46 -35.24 18.52
N PRO A 248 -1.08 -36.07 19.52
CA PRO A 248 -0.46 -37.34 19.19
C PRO A 248 -1.41 -38.01 18.18
N SER A 249 -0.90 -38.49 17.04
CA SER A 249 -1.73 -39.31 16.15
C SER A 249 -2.43 -40.34 17.03
N ILE A 250 -3.74 -40.58 16.84
CA ILE A 250 -4.41 -41.71 17.48
C ILE A 250 -3.47 -42.89 17.27
N ALA A 251 -2.87 -43.37 18.36
CA ALA A 251 -2.03 -44.53 18.27
C ALA A 251 -3.00 -45.67 17.94
N ASP A 252 -3.12 -46.00 16.65
CA ASP A 252 -3.75 -47.25 16.19
C ASP A 252 -2.96 -48.49 16.68
N SER A 253 -2.03 -48.30 17.62
CA SER A 253 -1.23 -49.35 18.20
C SER A 253 -1.32 -49.27 19.72
N THR A 254 -2.02 -50.25 20.25
CA THR A 254 -1.91 -50.70 21.63
C THR A 254 -0.43 -50.78 22.03
N ILE A 255 -0.01 -49.89 22.92
CA ILE A 255 1.32 -49.87 23.55
C ILE A 255 1.52 -51.08 24.48
N ASN A 256 0.51 -51.94 24.61
CA ASN A 256 0.60 -53.27 25.17
C ASN A 256 1.08 -54.23 24.08
N LEU A 257 2.36 -54.61 24.11
CA LEU A 257 3.02 -55.58 23.20
C LEU A 257 2.46 -57.01 23.27
N ASN A 258 1.28 -57.20 23.85
CA ASN A 258 0.64 -58.50 24.09
C ASN A 258 -0.65 -58.69 23.27
N THR A 259 -1.02 -57.72 22.41
CA THR A 259 -2.23 -57.80 21.59
C THR A 259 -1.88 -58.11 20.12
N ILE A 260 -2.71 -58.95 19.49
CA ILE A 260 -2.50 -59.49 18.13
C ILE A 260 -2.40 -58.38 17.07
N ASP A 261 -3.09 -57.25 17.23
CA ASP A 261 -3.02 -56.12 16.29
C ASP A 261 -1.64 -55.46 16.27
N SER A 262 -0.95 -55.38 17.42
CA SER A 262 0.43 -54.87 17.51
C SER A 262 1.43 -55.78 16.78
N LEU A 263 1.16 -57.10 16.74
CA LEU A 263 1.95 -58.07 15.99
C LEU A 263 1.67 -57.96 14.47
N GLN A 264 0.43 -57.65 14.08
CA GLN A 264 0.03 -57.51 12.68
C GLN A 264 0.63 -56.24 12.04
N THR A 265 0.65 -55.12 12.76
CA THR A 265 1.31 -53.87 12.30
C THR A 265 2.83 -54.02 12.20
N ARG A 266 3.46 -54.82 13.06
CA ARG A 266 4.89 -55.13 12.94
C ARG A 266 5.19 -55.99 11.72
N ALA A 267 4.29 -56.91 11.35
CA ALA A 267 4.44 -57.73 10.14
C ALA A 267 4.32 -56.89 8.86
N THR A 268 3.45 -55.88 8.82
CA THR A 268 3.33 -54.94 7.68
C THR A 268 4.43 -53.88 7.67
N PHE A 269 4.95 -53.43 8.81
CA PHE A 269 6.07 -52.46 8.81
C PHE A 269 7.36 -53.05 8.21
N MET A 270 7.57 -54.37 8.34
CA MET A 270 8.69 -55.06 7.68
C MET A 270 8.56 -55.18 6.16
N SER A 271 7.39 -54.88 5.57
CA SER A 271 7.22 -54.92 4.10
C SER A 271 7.57 -53.61 3.39
N ASN A 272 7.71 -52.48 4.11
CA ASN A 272 7.94 -51.17 3.47
C ASN A 272 9.40 -50.69 3.50
N ASN A 273 10.30 -51.38 4.21
CA ASN A 273 11.72 -51.04 4.28
C ASN A 273 12.58 -52.25 3.90
N GLY A 274 12.71 -52.53 2.61
CA GLY A 274 13.65 -53.55 2.14
C GLY A 274 13.47 -53.90 0.66
N SER A 275 14.53 -53.61 -0.10
CA SER A 275 14.91 -54.10 -1.42
C SER A 275 14.01 -55.13 -2.15
N PHE A 276 13.92 -54.94 -3.47
CA PHE A 276 13.16 -55.66 -4.52
C PHE A 276 13.20 -57.22 -4.54
N LEU A 277 13.70 -57.91 -3.50
CA LEU A 277 13.76 -59.38 -3.43
C LEU A 277 13.07 -60.00 -2.18
N GLY A 278 12.36 -59.21 -1.36
CA GLY A 278 11.71 -59.69 -0.13
C GLY A 278 10.32 -60.34 -0.27
N ALA A 279 9.72 -60.38 -1.45
CA ALA A 279 8.28 -60.68 -1.60
C ALA A 279 7.89 -62.17 -1.53
N SER A 280 8.84 -63.11 -1.41
CA SER A 280 8.54 -64.56 -1.61
C SER A 280 8.54 -65.43 -0.34
N PHE A 281 8.73 -64.88 0.86
CA PHE A 281 8.73 -65.64 2.12
C PHE A 281 7.89 -64.99 3.21
N ASN A 282 6.56 -64.98 3.07
CA ASN A 282 5.68 -64.77 4.22
C ASN A 282 4.57 -65.83 4.22
N LYS A 283 4.72 -66.81 5.13
CA LYS A 283 3.67 -67.76 5.50
C LYS A 283 2.44 -66.99 5.94
N GLY A 284 1.29 -67.32 5.34
CA GLY A 284 -0.01 -66.76 5.72
C GLY A 284 -0.25 -66.89 7.22
N ILE A 285 -0.43 -65.76 7.89
CA ILE A 285 -0.91 -65.70 9.25
C ILE A 285 -2.42 -65.89 9.20
N ASN A 286 -2.89 -67.05 9.68
CA ASN A 286 -4.30 -67.32 9.92
C ASN A 286 -4.83 -66.36 10.99
N VAL A 287 -5.55 -65.31 10.59
CA VAL A 287 -6.23 -64.41 11.52
C VAL A 287 -7.58 -65.05 11.89
N THR A 288 -7.67 -65.62 13.09
CA THR A 288 -8.96 -66.06 13.64
C THR A 288 -9.79 -64.85 14.03
N SER A 289 -10.98 -64.69 13.44
CA SER A 289 -12.00 -63.71 13.86
C SER A 289 -12.25 -63.82 15.36
N ARG A 290 -11.91 -62.79 16.15
CA ARG A 290 -12.42 -62.64 17.52
C ARG A 290 -13.68 -61.79 17.48
N ARG A 291 -14.80 -62.36 17.90
CA ARG A 291 -16.07 -61.66 18.08
C ARG A 291 -16.05 -61.02 19.48
N PHE A 292 -15.66 -59.75 19.56
CA PHE A 292 -15.79 -58.96 20.79
C PHE A 292 -17.28 -58.75 21.10
N ALA A 293 -17.65 -58.85 22.38
CA ALA A 293 -18.95 -58.37 22.81
C ALA A 293 -18.93 -56.83 22.77
N HIS A 294 -20.07 -56.19 22.55
CA HIS A 294 -20.15 -54.71 22.58
C HIS A 294 -19.68 -54.11 23.92
N THR A 295 -19.64 -54.93 24.99
CA THR A 295 -19.11 -54.58 26.31
C THR A 295 -17.58 -54.54 26.38
N ASP A 296 -16.87 -55.15 25.43
CA ASP A 296 -15.39 -55.16 25.39
C ASP A 296 -14.82 -53.88 24.76
N VAL A 297 -15.66 -53.10 24.07
CA VAL A 297 -15.27 -51.83 23.44
C VAL A 297 -15.21 -50.75 24.53
N LYS A 298 -13.99 -50.33 24.87
CA LYS A 298 -13.75 -49.15 25.72
C LYS A 298 -13.49 -47.93 24.85
N PHE A 299 -14.06 -46.79 25.24
CA PHE A 299 -13.75 -45.52 24.58
C PHE A 299 -12.25 -45.21 24.71
N PRO A 300 -11.58 -44.83 23.61
CA PRO A 300 -10.20 -44.37 23.66
C PRO A 300 -10.04 -43.18 24.61
N ASN A 301 -8.85 -43.04 25.19
CA ASN A 301 -8.54 -41.85 25.98
C ASN A 301 -8.35 -40.64 25.04
N PHE A 302 -9.14 -39.59 25.23
CA PHE A 302 -9.08 -38.33 24.49
C PHE A 302 -8.43 -37.18 25.28
N ASP A 303 -7.79 -37.43 26.41
CA ASP A 303 -7.18 -36.39 27.25
C ASP A 303 -6.18 -35.53 26.46
N GLY A 304 -5.46 -36.12 25.49
CA GLY A 304 -4.55 -35.37 24.60
C GLY A 304 -5.23 -34.41 23.61
N TYR A 305 -6.56 -34.45 23.48
CA TYR A 305 -7.38 -33.62 22.59
C TYR A 305 -8.39 -32.75 23.33
N ARG A 306 -8.65 -33.05 24.60
CA ARG A 306 -9.61 -32.31 25.42
C ARG A 306 -9.01 -30.96 25.77
N GLN A 307 -9.88 -29.95 25.86
CA GLN A 307 -9.47 -28.69 26.46
C GLN A 307 -9.23 -28.90 27.95
N ASP A 308 -8.26 -28.18 28.51
CA ASP A 308 -7.85 -28.29 29.92
C ASP A 308 -9.02 -28.19 30.90
N SER A 309 -10.02 -27.36 30.57
CA SER A 309 -11.25 -27.17 31.33
C SER A 309 -12.19 -28.39 31.39
N THR A 310 -11.88 -29.47 30.65
CA THR A 310 -12.67 -30.71 30.56
C THR A 310 -11.85 -31.99 30.79
N LEU A 311 -10.61 -31.84 31.25
CA LEU A 311 -9.74 -32.98 31.59
C LEU A 311 -10.18 -33.70 32.86
N ASP A 312 -10.79 -32.99 33.82
CA ASP A 312 -11.29 -33.59 35.06
C ASP A 312 -12.67 -34.26 34.82
N PRO A 313 -12.75 -35.60 34.83
CA PRO A 313 -14.00 -36.33 34.55
C PRO A 313 -14.98 -36.26 35.73
N THR A 314 -14.56 -35.80 36.91
CA THR A 314 -15.42 -35.71 38.10
C THR A 314 -16.22 -34.41 38.14
N LYS A 315 -15.87 -33.42 37.31
CA LYS A 315 -16.57 -32.14 37.21
C LYS A 315 -17.53 -32.12 36.02
N PRO A 316 -18.75 -31.59 36.18
CA PRO A 316 -19.71 -31.54 35.09
C PRO A 316 -19.28 -30.52 34.03
N ALA A 317 -19.09 -30.98 32.80
CA ALA A 317 -18.61 -30.15 31.67
C ALA A 317 -19.53 -28.95 31.32
N ARG A 318 -20.78 -28.94 31.82
CA ARG A 318 -21.70 -27.80 31.67
C ARG A 318 -21.19 -26.52 32.35
N GLU A 319 -20.42 -26.66 33.43
CA GLU A 319 -19.91 -25.49 34.19
C GLU A 319 -18.89 -24.68 33.38
N THR A 320 -18.27 -25.28 32.36
CA THR A 320 -17.31 -24.61 31.48
C THR A 320 -17.83 -24.43 30.05
N GLU A 321 -19.08 -24.79 29.77
CA GLU A 321 -19.67 -24.80 28.42
C GLU A 321 -19.67 -23.42 27.77
N ASP A 322 -20.12 -22.39 28.50
CA ASP A 322 -20.20 -21.02 27.99
C ASP A 322 -18.83 -20.46 27.65
N ALA A 323 -17.83 -20.68 28.52
CA ALA A 323 -16.45 -20.25 28.26
C ALA A 323 -15.87 -20.95 27.02
N ARG A 324 -16.11 -22.27 26.89
CA ARG A 324 -15.63 -23.06 25.74
C ARG A 324 -16.31 -22.68 24.42
N ARG A 325 -17.57 -22.23 24.46
CA ARG A 325 -18.29 -21.73 23.28
C ARG A 325 -17.92 -20.29 22.93
N THR A 326 -17.68 -19.45 23.93
CA THR A 326 -17.39 -18.03 23.73
C THR A 326 -16.15 -17.82 22.86
N VAL A 327 -15.07 -18.57 23.09
CA VAL A 327 -13.82 -18.43 22.31
C VAL A 327 -14.02 -18.67 20.81
N PRO A 328 -14.53 -19.82 20.33
CA PRO A 328 -14.76 -20.02 18.90
C PRO A 328 -15.80 -19.04 18.36
N HIS A 329 -16.86 -18.70 19.11
CA HIS A 329 -17.83 -17.70 18.63
C HIS A 329 -17.18 -16.31 18.43
N ALA A 330 -16.35 -15.87 19.37
CA ALA A 330 -15.63 -14.60 19.29
C ALA A 330 -14.63 -14.59 18.11
N VAL A 331 -13.94 -15.71 17.88
CA VAL A 331 -12.99 -15.83 16.77
C VAL A 331 -13.71 -15.86 15.42
N PHE A 332 -14.72 -16.74 15.25
CA PHE A 332 -15.40 -16.92 13.96
C PHE A 332 -16.35 -15.77 13.63
N TYR A 333 -17.28 -15.44 14.54
CA TYR A 333 -18.32 -14.45 14.27
C TYR A 333 -17.88 -13.04 14.63
N GLY A 334 -17.09 -12.88 15.70
CA GLY A 334 -16.53 -11.59 16.08
C GLY A 334 -15.45 -11.16 15.09
N VAL A 335 -14.24 -11.71 15.24
CA VAL A 335 -13.09 -11.28 14.44
C VAL A 335 -13.26 -11.64 12.96
N GLY A 336 -13.54 -12.91 12.65
CA GLY A 336 -13.71 -13.37 11.26
C GLY A 336 -14.88 -12.71 10.54
N GLY A 337 -16.02 -12.56 11.23
CA GLY A 337 -17.22 -11.92 10.69
C GLY A 337 -17.01 -10.44 10.39
N VAL A 338 -16.41 -9.68 11.31
CA VAL A 338 -16.12 -8.25 11.12
C VAL A 338 -15.14 -8.03 9.96
N ILE A 339 -14.05 -8.79 9.91
CA ILE A 339 -13.07 -8.70 8.82
C ILE A 339 -13.74 -8.98 7.47
N SER A 340 -14.59 -10.01 7.39
CA SER A 340 -15.32 -10.37 6.17
C SER A 340 -16.28 -9.27 5.73
N LEU A 341 -17.00 -8.65 6.68
CA LEU A 341 -17.89 -7.51 6.42
C LEU A 341 -17.13 -6.29 5.90
N MET A 342 -16.00 -5.96 6.51
CA MET A 342 -15.17 -4.83 6.08
C MET A 342 -14.61 -5.09 4.67
N ALA A 343 -14.10 -6.29 4.40
CA ALA A 343 -13.63 -6.65 3.07
C ALA A 343 -14.75 -6.58 2.02
N GLY A 344 -15.94 -7.13 2.34
CA GLY A 344 -17.10 -7.06 1.47
C GLY A 344 -17.54 -5.62 1.17
N LYS A 345 -17.58 -4.76 2.19
CA LYS A 345 -17.89 -3.34 2.04
C LYS A 345 -16.91 -2.66 1.09
N GLU A 346 -15.61 -2.84 1.29
CA GLU A 346 -14.57 -2.21 0.45
C GLU A 346 -14.68 -2.63 -1.02
N VAL A 347 -14.92 -3.92 -1.27
CA VAL A 347 -15.12 -4.43 -2.64
C VAL A 347 -16.35 -3.79 -3.28
N VAL A 348 -17.50 -3.79 -2.59
CA VAL A 348 -18.73 -3.22 -3.13
C VAL A 348 -18.57 -1.71 -3.36
N GLN A 349 -18.00 -0.98 -2.40
CA GLN A 349 -17.77 0.46 -2.55
C GLN A 349 -16.87 0.79 -3.73
N LYS A 350 -15.80 0.02 -3.96
CA LYS A 350 -14.92 0.22 -5.13
C LYS A 350 -15.65 -0.04 -6.44
N VAL A 351 -16.47 -1.09 -6.52
CA VAL A 351 -17.26 -1.39 -7.74
C VAL A 351 -18.29 -0.29 -8.01
N VAL A 352 -18.96 0.22 -6.97
CA VAL A 352 -19.91 1.33 -7.10
C VAL A 352 -19.19 2.62 -7.48
N ALA A 353 -18.07 2.95 -6.84
CA ALA A 353 -17.28 4.15 -7.13
C ALA A 353 -16.70 4.12 -8.54
N TYR A 354 -16.29 2.94 -9.04
CA TYR A 354 -15.82 2.75 -10.41
C TYR A 354 -16.90 3.09 -11.46
N LYS A 355 -18.18 2.79 -11.17
CA LYS A 355 -19.31 3.19 -12.03
C LYS A 355 -19.75 4.64 -11.84
N GLY A 356 -19.15 5.36 -10.89
CA GLY A 356 -19.39 6.79 -10.68
C GLY A 356 -18.73 7.66 -11.75
N MET A 357 -18.79 8.98 -11.56
CA MET A 357 -18.19 9.95 -12.48
C MET A 357 -16.66 9.87 -12.44
N ALA A 358 -16.07 9.66 -13.63
CA ALA A 358 -14.63 9.56 -13.84
C ALA A 358 -13.90 10.90 -13.56
N ALA A 359 -12.61 10.82 -13.27
CA ALA A 359 -11.82 11.96 -12.80
C ALA A 359 -11.64 13.05 -13.88
N ASP A 360 -11.52 12.65 -15.14
CA ASP A 360 -11.49 13.52 -16.31
C ASP A 360 -12.80 14.31 -16.49
N GLN A 361 -13.95 13.65 -16.27
CA GLN A 361 -15.24 14.34 -16.29
C GLN A 361 -15.41 15.30 -15.11
N ARG A 362 -14.79 15.02 -13.96
CA ARG A 362 -14.72 15.99 -12.84
C ARG A 362 -13.78 17.15 -13.12
N ALA A 363 -12.71 16.95 -13.90
CA ALA A 363 -11.82 18.05 -14.27
C ALA A 363 -12.53 19.10 -15.13
N LEU A 364 -13.55 18.69 -15.91
CA LEU A 364 -14.46 19.58 -16.64
C LEU A 364 -15.51 20.26 -15.73
N ALA A 365 -15.27 20.33 -14.41
CA ALA A 365 -16.21 20.88 -13.45
C ALA A 365 -16.44 22.38 -13.62
N SER A 366 -15.44 23.12 -14.10
CA SER A 366 -15.52 24.55 -14.36
C SER A 366 -15.02 24.91 -15.76
N ILE A 367 -15.52 26.02 -16.30
CA ILE A 367 -15.09 26.61 -17.56
C ILE A 367 -14.83 28.10 -17.38
N GLU A 368 -13.77 28.59 -18.00
CA GLU A 368 -13.41 30.00 -18.03
C GLU A 368 -13.84 30.62 -19.36
N ILE A 369 -14.65 31.68 -19.29
CA ILE A 369 -15.19 32.36 -20.47
C ILE A 369 -14.71 33.81 -20.46
N LYS A 370 -14.02 34.21 -21.52
CA LYS A 370 -13.58 35.59 -21.72
C LYS A 370 -14.76 36.46 -22.17
N LEU A 371 -15.00 37.55 -21.45
CA LEU A 371 -16.14 38.43 -21.69
C LEU A 371 -15.97 39.29 -22.96
N ASP A 372 -14.73 39.61 -23.33
CA ASP A 372 -14.40 40.44 -24.51
C ASP A 372 -14.90 39.87 -25.84
N GLU A 373 -15.07 38.56 -25.91
CA GLU A 373 -15.43 37.89 -27.16
C GLU A 373 -16.95 37.91 -27.44
N ILE A 374 -17.74 38.55 -26.58
CA ILE A 374 -19.20 38.59 -26.63
C ILE A 374 -19.68 40.03 -26.85
N PRO A 375 -20.02 40.41 -28.11
CA PRO A 375 -20.60 41.71 -28.41
C PRO A 375 -21.89 41.98 -27.65
N GLU A 376 -22.16 43.24 -27.32
CA GLU A 376 -23.41 43.68 -26.69
C GLU A 376 -24.63 43.31 -27.56
N GLY A 377 -25.67 42.77 -26.94
CA GLY A 377 -26.88 42.24 -27.59
C GLY A 377 -26.75 40.83 -28.18
N SER A 378 -25.53 40.26 -28.22
CA SER A 378 -25.31 38.91 -28.74
C SER A 378 -25.32 37.85 -27.62
N THR A 379 -25.67 36.62 -27.99
CA THR A 379 -25.59 35.45 -27.11
C THR A 379 -24.59 34.47 -27.70
N LYS A 380 -23.57 34.08 -26.93
CA LYS A 380 -22.70 32.95 -27.25
C LYS A 380 -23.12 31.73 -26.44
N THR A 381 -22.98 30.56 -27.06
CA THR A 381 -23.23 29.26 -26.41
C THR A 381 -21.89 28.59 -26.15
N PHE A 382 -21.65 28.18 -24.91
CA PHE A 382 -20.48 27.41 -24.51
C PHE A 382 -20.92 26.03 -24.02
N GLU A 383 -20.03 25.04 -24.08
CA GLU A 383 -20.30 23.70 -23.55
C GLU A 383 -19.71 23.58 -22.14
N TRP A 384 -20.54 23.23 -21.16
CA TRP A 384 -20.12 22.97 -19.79
C TRP A 384 -20.83 21.73 -19.24
N ARG A 385 -20.07 20.75 -18.76
CA ARG A 385 -20.60 19.43 -18.32
C ARG A 385 -21.53 18.77 -19.34
N GLY A 386 -21.19 18.89 -20.63
CA GLY A 386 -22.00 18.38 -21.76
C GLY A 386 -23.34 19.10 -21.98
N LYS A 387 -23.56 20.22 -21.30
CA LYS A 387 -24.76 21.05 -21.43
C LYS A 387 -24.40 22.40 -22.06
N PRO A 388 -25.25 22.97 -22.92
CA PRO A 388 -25.05 24.32 -23.42
C PRO A 388 -25.26 25.33 -22.29
N VAL A 389 -24.39 26.31 -22.18
CA VAL A 389 -24.51 27.49 -21.32
C VAL A 389 -24.58 28.71 -22.22
N PHE A 390 -25.66 29.48 -22.11
CA PHE A 390 -25.83 30.74 -22.80
C PHE A 390 -25.22 31.86 -21.98
N VAL A 391 -24.29 32.59 -22.57
CA VAL A 391 -23.74 33.82 -22.03
C VAL A 391 -24.19 34.95 -22.96
N LYS A 392 -25.07 35.81 -22.46
CA LYS A 392 -25.61 36.96 -23.17
C LYS A 392 -25.09 38.25 -22.56
N HIS A 393 -24.55 39.11 -23.41
CA HIS A 393 -24.23 40.48 -23.06
C HIS A 393 -25.48 41.33 -23.35
N ARG A 394 -26.19 41.78 -22.32
CA ARG A 394 -27.49 42.44 -22.45
C ARG A 394 -27.32 43.93 -22.73
N THR A 395 -28.17 44.46 -23.63
CA THR A 395 -28.25 45.91 -23.87
C THR A 395 -29.01 46.63 -22.76
N ALA A 396 -28.75 47.93 -22.58
CA ALA A 396 -29.49 48.75 -21.61
C ALA A 396 -31.02 48.71 -21.81
N LYS A 397 -31.48 48.56 -23.06
CA LYS A 397 -32.90 48.41 -23.40
C LYS A 397 -33.46 47.07 -22.92
N GLU A 398 -32.73 45.97 -23.13
CA GLU A 398 -33.13 44.64 -22.65
C GLU A 398 -33.20 44.61 -21.12
N ILE A 399 -32.19 45.16 -20.43
CA ILE A 399 -32.17 45.23 -18.97
C ILE A 399 -33.40 45.98 -18.44
N LYS A 400 -33.70 47.16 -19.02
CA LYS A 400 -34.89 47.94 -18.63
C LYS A 400 -36.19 47.18 -18.87
N ASN A 401 -36.31 46.48 -20.00
CA ASN A 401 -37.50 45.70 -20.32
C ASN A 401 -37.69 44.54 -19.35
N GLU A 402 -36.62 43.79 -19.04
CA GLU A 402 -36.70 42.61 -18.17
C GLU A 402 -36.93 42.97 -16.70
N LYS A 403 -36.40 44.11 -16.23
CA LYS A 403 -36.70 44.66 -14.89
C LYS A 403 -38.11 45.24 -14.77
N ALA A 404 -38.73 45.65 -15.87
CA ALA A 404 -40.10 46.18 -15.86
C ALA A 404 -41.19 45.08 -15.82
N VAL A 405 -40.82 43.81 -15.94
CA VAL A 405 -41.77 42.69 -15.93
C VAL A 405 -42.36 42.50 -14.54
N THR A 406 -43.69 42.46 -14.45
CA THR A 406 -44.42 42.17 -13.20
C THR A 406 -44.20 40.72 -12.77
N VAL A 407 -43.51 40.54 -11.64
CA VAL A 407 -43.10 39.22 -11.13
C VAL A 407 -44.28 38.30 -10.83
N GLY A 408 -45.43 38.86 -10.42
CA GLY A 408 -46.64 38.08 -10.09
C GLY A 408 -47.31 37.37 -11.27
N ASP A 409 -47.06 37.80 -12.50
CA ASP A 409 -47.62 37.17 -13.70
C ASP A 409 -46.76 36.01 -14.20
N LEU A 410 -45.56 35.83 -13.64
CA LEU A 410 -44.64 34.77 -14.03
C LEU A 410 -45.06 33.45 -13.38
N ARG A 411 -44.96 32.37 -14.16
CA ARG A 411 -45.19 31.02 -13.64
C ARG A 411 -44.21 30.62 -12.54
N HIS A 412 -42.95 31.03 -12.70
CA HIS A 412 -41.90 30.89 -11.70
C HIS A 412 -41.43 32.31 -11.32
N PRO A 413 -42.00 32.90 -10.26
CA PRO A 413 -41.76 34.29 -9.89
C PRO A 413 -40.32 34.48 -9.41
N GLU A 414 -39.51 35.13 -10.24
CA GLU A 414 -38.15 35.56 -9.92
C GLU A 414 -37.91 36.94 -10.54
N HIS A 415 -37.36 37.86 -9.74
CA HIS A 415 -36.95 39.15 -10.24
C HIS A 415 -35.62 39.03 -11.03
N ASP A 416 -35.38 39.92 -11.99
CA ASP A 416 -34.16 39.83 -12.83
C ASP A 416 -32.88 39.96 -11.97
N ASP A 417 -32.91 40.85 -10.97
CA ASP A 417 -31.79 41.09 -10.05
C ASP A 417 -31.42 39.86 -9.19
N GLU A 418 -32.33 38.90 -9.02
CA GLU A 418 -32.07 37.65 -8.28
C GLU A 418 -31.36 36.61 -9.13
N ARG A 419 -31.42 36.76 -10.47
CA ARG A 419 -30.92 35.80 -11.45
C ARG A 419 -29.54 36.18 -11.98
N VAL A 420 -29.15 37.44 -11.86
CA VAL A 420 -27.88 37.97 -12.37
C VAL A 420 -27.06 38.64 -11.27
N GLN A 421 -25.74 38.49 -11.30
CA GLN A 421 -24.85 39.22 -10.38
C GLN A 421 -24.46 40.61 -10.93
N LYS A 422 -24.42 40.75 -12.26
CA LYS A 422 -24.16 42.00 -12.98
C LYS A 422 -25.23 42.19 -14.04
N ASP A 423 -25.86 43.36 -14.08
CA ASP A 423 -27.00 43.63 -14.95
C ASP A 423 -26.67 43.44 -16.44
N GLU A 424 -25.46 43.75 -16.87
CA GLU A 424 -25.02 43.58 -18.25
C GLU A 424 -24.84 42.11 -18.68
N TRP A 425 -24.76 41.15 -17.75
CA TRP A 425 -24.47 39.74 -18.06
C TRP A 425 -25.59 38.81 -17.61
N SER A 426 -26.17 38.07 -18.56
CA SER A 426 -27.07 36.95 -18.28
C SER A 426 -26.39 35.63 -18.62
N ILE A 427 -26.29 34.74 -17.63
CA ILE A 427 -25.66 33.44 -17.75
C ILE A 427 -26.68 32.38 -17.32
N VAL A 428 -27.11 31.54 -18.25
CA VAL A 428 -28.13 30.51 -17.99
C VAL A 428 -27.75 29.20 -18.68
N ILE A 429 -28.12 28.08 -18.06
CA ILE A 429 -28.01 26.76 -18.67
C ILE A 429 -29.07 26.63 -19.77
N GLY A 430 -28.64 26.42 -21.01
CA GLY A 430 -29.47 26.29 -22.20
C GLY A 430 -30.22 24.96 -22.32
N VAL A 431 -30.71 24.43 -21.20
CA VAL A 431 -31.45 23.17 -21.13
C VAL A 431 -32.87 23.49 -20.70
N CYS A 432 -33.81 23.35 -21.63
CA CYS A 432 -35.24 23.57 -21.39
C CYS A 432 -35.73 22.68 -20.25
N THR A 433 -36.33 23.29 -19.22
CA THR A 433 -36.82 22.62 -18.01
C THR A 433 -38.05 21.74 -18.24
N HIS A 434 -38.60 21.70 -19.45
CA HIS A 434 -39.65 20.75 -19.81
C HIS A 434 -39.08 19.32 -19.95
N LEU A 435 -38.27 19.09 -20.99
CA LEU A 435 -37.75 17.76 -21.36
C LEU A 435 -36.30 17.82 -21.89
N GLY A 436 -35.56 18.90 -21.63
CA GLY A 436 -34.11 18.95 -21.86
C GLY A 436 -33.64 19.40 -23.26
N CYS A 437 -34.53 19.84 -24.14
CA CYS A 437 -34.14 20.43 -25.44
C CYS A 437 -33.34 21.73 -25.29
N VAL A 438 -32.60 22.13 -26.32
CA VAL A 438 -31.84 23.39 -26.37
C VAL A 438 -32.72 24.52 -26.93
N PRO A 439 -33.04 25.57 -26.16
CA PRO A 439 -33.75 26.73 -26.68
C PRO A 439 -32.88 27.53 -27.67
N ILE A 440 -33.52 28.10 -28.70
CA ILE A 440 -32.88 28.98 -29.68
C ILE A 440 -32.88 30.40 -29.12
N ALA A 441 -31.72 31.07 -29.08
CA ALA A 441 -31.59 32.44 -28.61
C ALA A 441 -32.23 33.46 -29.57
N ASN A 442 -32.61 34.62 -29.03
CA ASN A 442 -33.24 35.75 -29.74
C ASN A 442 -34.47 35.32 -30.57
N SER A 443 -35.22 34.34 -30.06
CA SER A 443 -36.39 33.76 -30.72
C SER A 443 -37.57 33.66 -29.75
N GLY A 444 -38.78 33.58 -30.32
CA GLY A 444 -40.03 33.48 -29.58
C GLY A 444 -40.63 34.83 -29.18
N ASP A 445 -41.90 34.78 -28.78
CA ASP A 445 -42.77 35.93 -28.47
C ASP A 445 -42.17 36.99 -27.51
N PHE A 446 -41.22 36.61 -26.65
CA PHE A 446 -40.64 37.50 -25.62
C PHE A 446 -39.18 37.91 -25.91
N GLY A 447 -38.63 37.58 -27.08
CA GLY A 447 -37.28 38.02 -27.51
C GLY A 447 -36.10 37.41 -26.75
N GLY A 448 -36.34 36.45 -25.85
CA GLY A 448 -35.30 35.73 -25.12
C GLY A 448 -34.91 34.45 -25.80
N TYR A 449 -35.58 33.35 -25.44
CA TYR A 449 -35.28 32.02 -25.96
C TYR A 449 -36.55 31.24 -26.33
N TYR A 450 -36.47 30.45 -27.40
CA TYR A 450 -37.59 29.62 -27.87
C TYR A 450 -37.20 28.15 -27.98
N CYS A 451 -37.94 27.27 -27.31
CA CYS A 451 -37.76 25.83 -27.41
C CYS A 451 -38.72 25.25 -28.47
N PRO A 452 -38.22 24.77 -29.62
CA PRO A 452 -39.06 24.29 -30.73
C PRO A 452 -39.76 22.95 -30.44
N CYS A 453 -39.32 22.21 -29.42
CA CYS A 453 -39.85 20.87 -29.14
C CYS A 453 -41.34 20.89 -28.75
N HIS A 454 -41.73 21.78 -27.84
CA HIS A 454 -43.11 21.89 -27.35
C HIS A 454 -43.58 23.34 -27.19
N GLY A 455 -42.87 24.30 -27.82
CA GLY A 455 -43.25 25.71 -27.84
C GLY A 455 -43.10 26.44 -26.49
N SER A 456 -42.03 26.18 -25.74
CA SER A 456 -41.73 26.97 -24.54
C SER A 456 -41.02 28.27 -24.92
N HIS A 457 -41.55 29.40 -24.46
CA HIS A 457 -40.99 30.73 -24.69
C HIS A 457 -40.44 31.31 -23.40
N TYR A 458 -39.19 31.74 -23.45
CA TYR A 458 -38.46 32.39 -22.37
C TYR A 458 -38.18 33.85 -22.71
N ASP A 459 -38.15 34.71 -21.71
CA ASP A 459 -37.73 36.12 -21.84
C ASP A 459 -36.20 36.29 -21.78
N GLY A 460 -35.70 37.52 -21.88
CA GLY A 460 -34.28 37.84 -21.91
C GLY A 460 -33.52 37.49 -20.61
N SER A 461 -34.23 37.34 -19.49
CA SER A 461 -33.69 36.84 -18.22
C SER A 461 -33.71 35.29 -18.14
N GLY A 462 -34.25 34.63 -19.17
CA GLY A 462 -34.39 33.17 -19.21
C GLY A 462 -35.59 32.66 -18.41
N ARG A 463 -36.58 33.51 -18.10
CA ARG A 463 -37.75 33.11 -17.32
C ARG A 463 -38.85 32.56 -18.22
N ILE A 464 -39.55 31.52 -17.77
CA ILE A 464 -40.61 30.88 -18.55
C ILE A 464 -41.85 31.76 -18.58
N ARG A 465 -42.33 32.07 -19.78
CA ARG A 465 -43.52 32.94 -19.99
C ARG A 465 -44.69 32.17 -20.58
N LYS A 466 -44.43 31.29 -21.55
CA LYS A 466 -45.46 30.55 -22.29
C LYS A 466 -44.96 29.14 -22.64
N GLY A 467 -45.89 28.21 -22.82
CA GLY A 467 -45.60 26.81 -23.15
C GLY A 467 -45.57 25.90 -21.91
N PRO A 468 -45.14 24.63 -22.05
CA PRO A 468 -45.29 23.61 -21.00
C PRO A 468 -44.14 23.52 -19.98
N ALA A 469 -43.03 24.25 -20.16
CA ALA A 469 -41.91 24.18 -19.21
C ALA A 469 -42.32 24.65 -17.79
N PRO A 470 -42.03 23.90 -16.72
CA PRO A 470 -42.49 24.26 -15.38
C PRO A 470 -41.69 25.42 -14.75
N LEU A 471 -40.39 25.53 -15.07
CA LEU A 471 -39.45 26.42 -14.38
C LEU A 471 -38.68 27.34 -15.35
N ASN A 472 -38.08 28.40 -14.82
CA ASN A 472 -37.13 29.25 -15.54
C ASN A 472 -35.87 28.47 -15.93
N LEU A 473 -35.10 28.97 -16.91
CA LEU A 473 -33.80 28.38 -17.22
C LEU A 473 -32.88 28.49 -15.99
N PRO A 474 -32.19 27.40 -15.60
CA PRO A 474 -31.33 27.40 -14.43
C PRO A 474 -30.17 28.38 -14.61
N VAL A 475 -29.87 29.15 -13.57
CA VAL A 475 -28.65 29.96 -13.49
C VAL A 475 -27.54 29.07 -12.91
N PRO A 476 -26.42 28.81 -13.62
CA PRO A 476 -25.33 28.04 -13.06
C PRO A 476 -24.59 28.86 -11.98
N PRO A 477 -23.85 28.22 -11.07
CA PRO A 477 -22.94 28.94 -10.19
C PRO A 477 -21.80 29.54 -11.04
N TYR A 478 -21.51 30.82 -10.84
CA TYR A 478 -20.40 31.50 -11.52
C TYR A 478 -19.84 32.64 -10.69
N VAL A 479 -18.58 33.00 -10.95
CA VAL A 479 -17.87 34.11 -10.32
C VAL A 479 -17.13 34.92 -11.37
N PHE A 480 -17.19 36.25 -11.26
CA PHE A 480 -16.41 37.16 -12.09
C PHE A 480 -14.98 37.32 -11.56
N LYS A 481 -13.98 37.01 -12.39
CA LYS A 481 -12.56 37.29 -12.16
C LYS A 481 -12.05 38.26 -13.24
N ASN A 482 -11.99 39.55 -12.90
CA ASN A 482 -11.60 40.61 -13.82
C ASN A 482 -12.46 40.58 -15.10
N ASN A 483 -11.87 40.13 -16.22
CA ASN A 483 -12.47 40.07 -17.54
C ASN A 483 -12.88 38.65 -17.98
N VAL A 484 -12.84 37.71 -17.05
CA VAL A 484 -13.20 36.31 -17.24
C VAL A 484 -14.31 35.96 -16.28
N VAL A 485 -15.30 35.21 -16.74
CA VAL A 485 -16.28 34.57 -15.86
C VAL A 485 -15.97 33.09 -15.75
N VAL A 486 -15.89 32.60 -14.52
CA VAL A 486 -15.67 31.18 -14.21
C VAL A 486 -17.02 30.58 -13.87
N VAL A 487 -17.51 29.67 -14.71
CA VAL A 487 -18.76 28.93 -14.48
C VAL A 487 -18.42 27.59 -13.84
N GLY A 488 -19.12 27.22 -12.77
CA GLY A 488 -18.88 25.98 -12.03
C GLY A 488 -17.94 26.10 -10.83
N SER A 489 -17.64 27.33 -10.39
CA SER A 489 -16.96 27.58 -9.11
C SER A 489 -18.00 27.77 -8.01
N ASP A 490 -18.09 26.80 -7.11
CA ASP A 490 -18.85 26.88 -5.85
C ASP A 490 -17.94 27.29 -4.69
#